data_AF-A0A7Y4TF43-F1
#
_entry.id   AF-A0A7Y4TF43-F1
#
_cell.length_a   1.000
_cell.length_b   1.000
_cell.length_c   1.000
_cell.angle_alpha   90.00
_cell.angle_beta   90.00
_cell.angle_gamma   90.00
#
_symmetry.space_group_name_H-M   'P 1'
#
loop_
_entity.id
_entity.type
_entity.pdbx_description
1 polymer ?
#
loop_
_entity_poly.entity_id
_entity_poly.type
_entity_poly.pdbx_seq_one_letter_code
_entity_poly.pdbx_strand_id
1 'polypeptide(L)'
;ETGVQVNELPGAAQIHTLYSAQTPAHRWALNAWLVPAGETWAVASFYVSIASVGAYDAEELQKLAQVQAGRGHAFNAYMLMSAASATAYRGPDFQPVAKPKIDAALAAMKVPSELAGNPPRTWTFGTQRYTVEQVTIVGAPDKALGLVIQYRDPAWDLTDPDGEVRNRALIDAFVKKHPDWSESFGFLVARILRPGENMGWGTVFDAKAGFAQGVTSDASSPTVTP
;
A
#
# COMPACT_ATOMS: atom_id res chain seq x y z
N GLU A 1 -4.25 -2.45 -24.85
CA GLU A 1 -4.07 -1.12 -25.46
C GLU A 1 -3.24 -0.27 -24.52
N THR A 2 -2.08 0.16 -24.99
CA THR A 2 -1.22 1.14 -24.30
C THR A 2 -1.65 2.51 -24.77
N GLY A 3 -2.17 3.33 -23.85
CA GLY A 3 -2.64 4.67 -24.14
C GLY A 3 -2.71 5.50 -22.88
N VAL A 4 -2.76 6.82 -23.05
CA VAL A 4 -2.84 7.80 -21.96
C VAL A 4 -3.95 8.79 -22.24
N GLN A 5 -4.57 9.29 -21.19
CA GLN A 5 -5.46 10.43 -21.20
C GLN A 5 -4.74 11.60 -20.54
N VAL A 6 -4.85 12.78 -21.12
CA VAL A 6 -4.21 14.00 -20.63
C VAL A 6 -5.21 15.14 -20.60
N ASN A 7 -5.01 16.09 -19.70
CA ASN A 7 -5.72 17.36 -19.75
C ASN A 7 -5.15 18.24 -20.87
N GLU A 8 -6.01 19.03 -21.51
CA GLU A 8 -5.63 19.92 -22.59
C GLU A 8 -6.10 21.36 -22.33
N LEU A 9 -5.25 22.32 -22.69
CA LEU A 9 -5.63 23.73 -22.82
C LEU A 9 -5.96 24.00 -24.29
N PRO A 10 -7.25 24.18 -24.65
CA PRO A 10 -7.64 24.37 -26.04
C PRO A 10 -6.90 25.56 -26.69
N GLY A 11 -6.27 25.31 -27.83
CA GLY A 11 -5.57 26.34 -28.59
C GLY A 11 -4.19 26.75 -28.06
N ALA A 12 -3.69 26.12 -26.99
CA ALA A 12 -2.35 26.34 -26.48
C ALA A 12 -1.41 25.18 -26.85
N ALA A 13 -0.15 25.48 -27.14
CA ALA A 13 0.88 24.46 -27.16
C ALA A 13 1.08 23.89 -25.75
N GLN A 14 1.30 22.59 -25.63
CA GLN A 14 1.49 21.93 -24.34
C GLN A 14 2.37 20.69 -24.47
N ILE A 15 3.07 20.34 -23.39
CA ILE A 15 3.88 19.13 -23.31
C ILE A 15 3.50 18.39 -22.04
N HIS A 16 3.22 17.10 -22.16
CA HIS A 16 3.07 16.18 -21.04
C HIS A 16 4.28 15.27 -20.99
N THR A 17 5.00 15.26 -19.87
CA THR A 17 6.16 14.41 -19.66
C THR A 17 5.91 13.41 -18.55
N LEU A 18 6.47 12.21 -18.71
CA LEU A 18 6.46 11.16 -17.70
C LEU A 18 7.90 10.70 -17.48
N TYR A 19 8.42 10.93 -16.29
CA TYR A 19 9.71 10.44 -15.85
C TYR A 19 9.52 9.27 -14.89
N SER A 20 10.40 8.29 -14.96
CA SER A 20 10.44 7.16 -14.03
C SER A 20 11.75 7.11 -13.27
N ALA A 21 11.69 6.81 -11.98
CA ALA A 21 12.87 6.52 -11.16
C ALA A 21 12.69 5.17 -10.45
N GLN A 22 13.79 4.47 -10.18
CA GLN A 22 13.78 3.18 -9.48
C GLN A 22 14.53 3.33 -8.16
N THR A 23 13.90 2.91 -7.05
CA THR A 23 14.54 2.64 -5.76
C THR A 23 14.51 1.13 -5.49
N PRO A 24 15.23 0.61 -4.48
CA PRO A 24 15.24 -0.83 -4.20
C PRO A 24 13.84 -1.44 -3.98
N ALA A 25 12.92 -0.67 -3.40
CA ALA A 25 11.57 -1.14 -3.06
C ALA A 25 10.47 -0.70 -4.04
N HIS A 26 10.70 0.34 -4.86
CA HIS A 26 9.63 0.95 -5.66
C HIS A 26 10.14 1.55 -6.97
N ARG A 27 9.26 1.58 -7.98
CA ARG A 27 9.31 2.53 -9.08
C ARG A 27 8.51 3.77 -8.71
N TRP A 28 9.04 4.93 -9.06
CA TRP A 28 8.40 6.23 -8.94
C TRP A 28 8.08 6.75 -10.33
N ALA A 29 7.00 7.52 -10.44
CA ALA A 29 6.62 8.25 -11.63
C ALA A 29 6.42 9.73 -11.29
N LEU A 30 7.04 10.61 -12.07
CA LEU A 30 6.80 12.05 -12.08
C LEU A 30 6.10 12.40 -13.40
N ASN A 31 4.87 12.86 -13.30
CA ASN A 31 4.16 13.56 -14.37
C ASN A 31 4.52 15.04 -14.26
N ALA A 32 4.78 15.71 -15.39
CA ALA A 32 4.75 17.16 -15.47
C ALA A 32 4.01 17.64 -16.72
N TRP A 33 3.15 18.64 -16.54
CA TRP A 33 2.45 19.36 -17.60
C TRP A 33 3.10 20.72 -17.79
N LEU A 34 3.64 20.96 -18.98
CA LEU A 34 4.32 22.20 -19.36
C LEU A 34 3.46 23.01 -20.33
N VAL A 35 3.43 24.32 -20.10
CA VAL A 35 2.74 25.31 -20.95
C VAL A 35 3.69 26.48 -21.29
N PRO A 36 3.51 27.16 -22.43
CA PRO A 36 4.29 28.34 -22.77
C PRO A 36 4.12 29.47 -21.74
N ALA A 37 5.24 30.10 -21.38
CA ALA A 37 5.34 31.28 -20.53
C ALA A 37 6.28 32.29 -21.21
N GLY A 38 5.74 33.01 -22.20
CA GLY A 38 6.54 33.85 -23.10
C GLY A 38 7.43 33.00 -24.00
N GLU A 39 8.73 33.24 -23.97
CA GLU A 39 9.74 32.46 -24.72
C GLU A 39 10.22 31.20 -23.99
N THR A 40 9.71 30.94 -22.79
CA THR A 40 10.10 29.78 -21.97
C THR A 40 8.92 28.83 -21.73
N TRP A 41 9.21 27.64 -21.23
CA TRP A 41 8.19 26.69 -20.76
C TRP A 41 8.10 26.77 -19.24
N ALA A 42 6.88 26.83 -18.71
CA ALA A 42 6.61 26.76 -17.28
C ALA A 42 5.86 25.47 -16.93
N VAL A 43 6.10 24.97 -15.70
CA VAL A 43 5.33 23.84 -15.14
C VAL A 43 3.96 24.36 -14.72
N ALA A 44 2.91 23.93 -15.40
CA ALA A 44 1.53 24.20 -15.02
C ALA A 44 1.08 23.31 -13.86
N SER A 45 1.47 22.03 -13.91
CA SER A 45 1.15 21.02 -12.90
C SER A 45 2.21 19.92 -12.90
N PHE A 46 2.39 19.26 -11.76
CA PHE A 46 3.19 18.05 -11.66
C PHE A 46 2.61 17.12 -10.61
N TYR A 47 2.86 15.82 -10.77
CA TYR A 47 2.42 14.81 -9.81
C TYR A 47 3.48 13.73 -9.64
N VAL A 48 3.88 13.48 -8.39
CA VAL A 48 4.79 12.39 -8.04
C VAL A 48 3.98 11.25 -7.44
N SER A 49 4.19 10.04 -7.94
CA SER A 49 3.45 8.85 -7.53
C SER A 49 4.34 7.62 -7.45
N ILE A 50 3.93 6.66 -6.63
CA ILE A 50 4.49 5.31 -6.66
C ILE A 50 3.91 4.58 -7.86
N ALA A 51 4.77 4.08 -8.73
CA ALA A 51 4.42 3.35 -9.94
C ALA A 51 4.48 1.82 -9.78
N SER A 52 5.10 1.32 -8.71
CA SER A 52 5.12 -0.11 -8.36
C SER A 52 5.18 -0.35 -6.85
N VAL A 53 4.67 -1.48 -6.39
CA VAL A 53 4.91 -1.98 -5.02
C VAL A 53 5.88 -3.16 -5.12
N GLY A 54 7.10 -3.00 -4.60
CA GLY A 54 8.16 -3.95 -4.89
C GLY A 54 8.46 -3.95 -6.39
N ALA A 55 8.56 -5.15 -6.95
CA ALA A 55 8.74 -5.35 -8.39
C ALA A 55 7.44 -5.20 -9.21
N TYR A 56 6.27 -5.17 -8.57
CA TYR A 56 4.99 -5.31 -9.26
C TYR A 56 4.38 -3.96 -9.64
N ASP A 57 4.15 -3.72 -10.94
CA ASP A 57 3.29 -2.62 -11.37
C ASP A 57 1.81 -2.94 -11.29
N ALA A 58 0.99 -1.96 -11.69
CA ALA A 58 -0.46 -2.05 -11.66
C ALA A 58 -1.03 -3.24 -12.44
N GLU A 59 -0.47 -3.59 -13.61
CA GLU A 59 -0.97 -4.71 -14.40
C GLU A 59 -0.63 -6.05 -13.75
N GLU A 60 0.58 -6.17 -13.22
CA GLU A 60 1.00 -7.37 -12.48
C GLU A 60 0.19 -7.55 -11.19
N LEU A 61 -0.03 -6.48 -10.43
CA LEU A 61 -0.88 -6.48 -9.24
C LEU A 61 -2.34 -6.83 -9.58
N GLN A 62 -2.88 -6.32 -10.69
CA GLN A 62 -4.21 -6.66 -11.17
C GLN A 62 -4.31 -8.16 -11.51
N LYS A 63 -3.32 -8.72 -12.20
CA LYS A 63 -3.28 -10.15 -12.53
C LYS A 63 -3.23 -11.01 -11.26
N LEU A 64 -2.39 -10.66 -10.29
CA LEU A 64 -2.35 -11.35 -9.00
C LEU A 64 -3.69 -11.27 -8.26
N ALA A 65 -4.33 -10.10 -8.27
CA ALA A 65 -5.65 -9.92 -7.67
C ALA A 65 -6.71 -10.82 -8.31
N GLN A 66 -6.70 -10.96 -9.64
CA GLN A 66 -7.62 -11.84 -10.37
C GLN A 66 -7.38 -13.32 -10.04
N VAL A 67 -6.11 -13.75 -9.91
CA VAL A 67 -5.77 -15.11 -9.48
C VAL A 67 -6.32 -15.40 -8.08
N GLN A 68 -6.12 -14.49 -7.13
CA GLN A 68 -6.64 -14.64 -5.76
C GLN A 68 -8.18 -14.61 -5.72
N ALA A 69 -8.80 -13.74 -6.53
CA ALA A 69 -10.26 -13.71 -6.66
C ALA A 69 -10.82 -15.02 -7.18
N GLY A 70 -10.19 -15.62 -8.21
CA GLY A 70 -10.59 -16.92 -8.77
C GLY A 70 -10.47 -18.08 -7.77
N ARG A 71 -9.65 -17.95 -6.74
CA ARG A 71 -9.51 -18.91 -5.63
C ARG A 71 -10.44 -18.63 -4.45
N GLY A 72 -11.21 -17.54 -4.47
CA GLY A 72 -12.06 -17.12 -3.36
C GLY A 72 -11.32 -16.39 -2.23
N HIS A 73 -10.06 -16.02 -2.43
CA HIS A 73 -9.21 -15.32 -1.46
C HIS A 73 -9.53 -13.81 -1.46
N ALA A 74 -10.73 -13.47 -0.98
CA ALA A 74 -11.31 -12.13 -1.14
C ALA A 74 -10.47 -11.01 -0.53
N PHE A 75 -9.84 -11.25 0.63
CA PHE A 75 -8.98 -10.27 1.29
C PHE A 75 -7.75 -9.93 0.42
N ASN A 76 -6.99 -10.95 0.02
CA ASN A 76 -5.82 -10.80 -0.84
C ASN A 76 -6.18 -10.12 -2.16
N ALA A 77 -7.22 -10.60 -2.82
CA ALA A 77 -7.68 -10.07 -4.10
C ALA A 77 -8.00 -8.57 -4.00
N TYR A 78 -8.75 -8.18 -2.96
CA TYR A 78 -9.13 -6.78 -2.77
C TYR A 78 -7.92 -5.88 -2.47
N MET A 79 -7.00 -6.33 -1.60
CA MET A 79 -5.79 -5.59 -1.27
C MET A 79 -4.90 -5.40 -2.50
N LEU A 80 -4.68 -6.45 -3.29
CA LEU A 80 -3.89 -6.40 -4.53
C LEU A 80 -4.53 -5.50 -5.59
N MET A 81 -5.85 -5.59 -5.79
CA MET A 81 -6.56 -4.72 -6.74
C MET A 81 -6.56 -3.24 -6.28
N SER A 82 -6.65 -3.00 -4.98
CA SER A 82 -6.51 -1.65 -4.41
C SER A 82 -5.12 -1.08 -4.67
N ALA A 83 -4.07 -1.88 -4.50
CA ALA A 83 -2.71 -1.48 -4.84
C ALA A 83 -2.51 -1.30 -6.35
N ALA A 84 -3.12 -2.13 -7.20
CA ALA A 84 -3.13 -1.94 -8.64
C ALA A 84 -3.74 -0.59 -9.04
N SER A 85 -4.89 -0.25 -8.45
CA SER A 85 -5.54 1.06 -8.68
C SER A 85 -4.63 2.20 -8.24
N ALA A 86 -4.10 2.15 -7.02
CA ALA A 86 -3.22 3.18 -6.48
C ALA A 86 -1.96 3.38 -7.33
N THR A 87 -1.30 2.29 -7.74
CA THR A 87 -0.08 2.34 -8.57
C THR A 87 -0.33 2.67 -10.04
N ALA A 88 -1.57 2.60 -10.52
CA ALA A 88 -1.95 3.09 -11.85
C ALA A 88 -2.25 4.60 -11.86
N TYR A 89 -2.54 5.21 -10.71
CA TYR A 89 -2.86 6.64 -10.63
C TYR A 89 -1.63 7.50 -10.96
N ARG A 90 -1.77 8.45 -11.88
CA ARG A 90 -0.68 9.37 -12.30
C ARG A 90 -1.02 10.85 -12.13
N GLY A 91 -1.97 11.16 -11.27
CA GLY A 91 -2.41 12.53 -11.00
C GLY A 91 -3.57 12.99 -11.89
N PRO A 92 -4.21 14.12 -11.57
CA PRO A 92 -5.44 14.52 -12.25
C PRO A 92 -5.25 14.87 -13.74
N ASP A 93 -4.04 15.25 -14.14
CA ASP A 93 -3.75 15.76 -15.49
C ASP A 93 -3.22 14.73 -16.48
N PHE A 94 -2.85 13.54 -15.99
CA PHE A 94 -2.30 12.45 -16.79
C PHE A 94 -2.77 11.12 -16.19
N GLN A 95 -3.44 10.28 -16.97
CA GLN A 95 -3.92 8.97 -16.53
C GLN A 95 -3.65 7.89 -17.58
N PRO A 96 -3.04 6.75 -17.21
CA PRO A 96 -2.99 5.59 -18.08
C PRO A 96 -4.40 5.09 -18.38
N VAL A 97 -4.68 4.67 -19.63
CA VAL A 97 -5.98 4.09 -20.03
C VAL A 97 -6.35 2.84 -19.22
N ALA A 98 -5.36 2.19 -18.60
CA ALA A 98 -5.59 1.06 -17.69
C ALA A 98 -6.30 1.48 -16.38
N LYS A 99 -6.09 2.71 -15.88
CA LYS A 99 -6.61 3.13 -14.56
C LYS A 99 -8.14 3.03 -14.45
N PRO A 100 -8.95 3.59 -15.36
CA PRO A 100 -10.40 3.44 -15.29
C PRO A 100 -10.87 1.98 -15.32
N LYS A 101 -10.19 1.11 -16.07
CA LYS A 101 -10.51 -0.33 -16.14
C LYS A 101 -10.21 -1.03 -14.81
N ILE A 102 -9.08 -0.70 -14.18
CA ILE A 102 -8.71 -1.22 -12.86
C ILE A 102 -9.69 -0.71 -11.78
N ASP A 103 -10.09 0.56 -11.83
CA ASP A 103 -11.05 1.12 -10.88
C ASP A 103 -12.43 0.48 -10.98
N ALA A 104 -12.92 0.29 -12.21
CA ALA A 104 -14.17 -0.41 -12.44
C ALA A 104 -14.11 -1.85 -11.92
N ALA A 105 -12.98 -2.54 -12.13
CA ALA A 105 -12.77 -3.89 -11.60
C ALA A 105 -12.78 -3.89 -10.07
N LEU A 106 -12.08 -2.95 -9.42
CA LEU A 106 -12.06 -2.81 -7.96
C LEU A 106 -13.46 -2.52 -7.40
N ALA A 107 -14.20 -1.60 -8.00
CA ALA A 107 -15.54 -1.22 -7.57
C ALA A 107 -16.55 -2.38 -7.69
N ALA A 108 -16.34 -3.31 -8.62
CA ALA A 108 -17.17 -4.50 -8.76
C ALA A 108 -16.83 -5.61 -7.74
N MET A 109 -15.70 -5.51 -7.02
CA MET A 109 -15.34 -6.50 -6.01
C MET A 109 -16.17 -6.35 -4.74
N LYS A 110 -16.50 -7.48 -4.11
CA LYS A 110 -17.04 -7.48 -2.75
C LYS A 110 -15.95 -7.04 -1.79
N VAL A 111 -16.17 -5.93 -1.09
CA VAL A 111 -15.25 -5.45 -0.04
C VAL A 111 -15.23 -6.47 1.11
N PRO A 112 -14.04 -6.97 1.54
CA PRO A 112 -13.92 -7.79 2.73
C PRO A 112 -14.44 -7.06 3.97
N SER A 113 -15.02 -7.78 4.93
CA SER A 113 -15.59 -7.20 6.16
C SER A 113 -14.59 -6.34 6.93
N GLU A 114 -13.34 -6.78 6.95
CA GLU A 114 -12.19 -6.15 7.58
C GLU A 114 -11.86 -4.80 6.90
N LEU A 115 -12.19 -4.62 5.63
CA LEU A 115 -11.88 -3.42 4.85
C LEU A 115 -13.12 -2.55 4.58
N ALA A 116 -14.30 -3.00 5.01
CA ALA A 116 -15.55 -2.26 4.84
C ALA A 116 -15.56 -0.98 5.68
N GLY A 117 -16.14 0.09 5.12
CA GLY A 117 -16.21 1.40 5.76
C GLY A 117 -14.90 2.18 5.76
N ASN A 118 -14.95 3.34 6.39
CA ASN A 118 -13.80 4.25 6.52
C ASN A 118 -12.93 3.85 7.73
N PRO A 119 -11.60 4.05 7.66
CA PRO A 119 -10.75 3.95 8.85
C PRO A 119 -11.05 5.08 9.86
N PRO A 120 -10.80 4.85 11.17
CA PRO A 120 -10.36 3.58 11.76
C PRO A 120 -11.48 2.52 11.74
N ARG A 121 -11.10 1.28 11.44
CA ARG A 121 -12.00 0.12 11.35
C ARG A 121 -11.88 -0.73 12.60
N THR A 122 -12.99 -1.24 13.10
CA THR A 122 -12.95 -2.25 14.17
C THR A 122 -12.86 -3.64 13.59
N TRP A 123 -11.73 -4.31 13.79
CA TRP A 123 -11.58 -5.73 13.50
C TRP A 123 -11.96 -6.53 14.74
N THR A 124 -12.64 -7.66 14.54
CA THR A 124 -13.03 -8.56 15.63
C THR A 124 -12.61 -9.97 15.28
N PHE A 125 -11.77 -10.56 16.11
CA PHE A 125 -11.33 -11.94 15.98
C PHE A 125 -11.63 -12.67 17.29
N GLY A 126 -12.70 -13.47 17.29
CA GLY A 126 -13.24 -14.05 18.52
C GLY A 126 -13.69 -12.97 19.50
N THR A 127 -13.09 -12.92 20.69
CA THR A 127 -13.38 -11.92 21.73
C THR A 127 -12.51 -10.67 21.65
N GLN A 128 -11.45 -10.69 20.83
CA GLN A 128 -10.53 -9.57 20.70
C GLN A 128 -11.02 -8.56 19.68
N ARG A 129 -10.84 -7.28 19.99
CA ARG A 129 -11.19 -6.16 19.11
C ARG A 129 -9.97 -5.29 18.88
N TYR A 130 -9.75 -4.89 17.64
CA TYR A 130 -8.62 -4.05 17.24
C TYR A 130 -9.14 -2.82 16.49
N THR A 131 -8.64 -1.64 16.85
CA THR A 131 -8.92 -0.40 16.11
C THR A 131 -7.86 -0.21 15.04
N VAL A 132 -8.13 -0.73 13.85
CA VAL A 132 -7.20 -0.71 12.71
C VAL A 132 -7.31 0.61 11.96
N GLU A 133 -6.24 1.38 11.98
CA GLU A 133 -6.12 2.68 11.31
C GLU A 133 -5.89 2.49 9.81
N GLN A 134 -5.00 1.57 9.45
CA GLN A 134 -4.59 1.40 8.07
C GLN A 134 -4.13 -0.02 7.82
N VAL A 135 -4.39 -0.50 6.60
CA VAL A 135 -3.77 -1.70 6.06
C VAL A 135 -3.13 -1.32 4.73
N THR A 136 -1.85 -1.63 4.55
CA THR A 136 -1.11 -1.32 3.32
C THR A 136 -0.33 -2.51 2.81
N ILE A 137 -0.10 -2.53 1.50
CA ILE A 137 0.88 -3.42 0.89
C ILE A 137 2.20 -2.67 0.77
N VAL A 138 3.29 -3.31 1.15
CA VAL A 138 4.66 -2.82 0.98
C VAL A 138 5.47 -3.80 0.13
N GLY A 139 6.52 -3.31 -0.54
CA GLY A 139 7.48 -4.14 -1.23
C GLY A 139 8.74 -4.34 -0.40
N ALA A 140 9.32 -5.54 -0.43
CA ALA A 140 10.64 -5.83 0.09
C ALA A 140 11.69 -5.94 -1.05
N PRO A 141 12.98 -5.77 -0.75
CA PRO A 141 14.05 -5.81 -1.76
C PRO A 141 14.14 -7.12 -2.56
N ASP A 142 13.70 -8.24 -1.96
CA ASP A 142 13.68 -9.58 -2.57
C ASP A 142 12.45 -9.82 -3.47
N LYS A 143 11.71 -8.75 -3.79
CA LYS A 143 10.44 -8.77 -4.54
C LYS A 143 9.28 -9.42 -3.79
N ALA A 144 9.39 -9.68 -2.49
CA ALA A 144 8.24 -10.07 -1.70
C ALA A 144 7.28 -8.88 -1.51
N LEU A 145 5.98 -9.14 -1.60
CA LEU A 145 4.97 -8.22 -1.08
C LEU A 145 4.78 -8.51 0.41
N GLY A 146 4.58 -7.47 1.21
CA GLY A 146 4.21 -7.60 2.61
C GLY A 146 2.93 -6.85 2.92
N LEU A 147 2.24 -7.28 3.97
CA LEU A 147 1.07 -6.59 4.51
C LEU A 147 1.47 -5.87 5.80
N VAL A 148 1.11 -4.60 5.94
CA VAL A 148 1.30 -3.84 7.19
C VAL A 148 -0.07 -3.45 7.74
N ILE A 149 -0.37 -3.86 8.97
CA ILE A 149 -1.56 -3.50 9.71
C ILE A 149 -1.14 -2.51 10.79
N GLN A 150 -1.58 -1.27 10.66
CA GLN A 150 -1.41 -0.24 11.68
C GLN A 150 -2.69 -0.15 12.52
N TYR A 151 -2.54 -0.20 13.84
CA TYR A 151 -3.69 -0.17 14.74
C TYR A 151 -3.37 0.58 16.05
N ARG A 152 -4.42 0.89 16.80
CA ARG A 152 -4.35 1.46 18.13
C ARG A 152 -5.00 0.53 19.14
N ASP A 153 -4.40 0.49 20.32
CA ASP A 153 -4.96 -0.16 21.49
C ASP A 153 -4.74 0.75 22.70
N PRO A 154 -5.81 1.33 23.28
CA PRO A 154 -5.69 2.23 24.41
C PRO A 154 -5.18 1.55 25.68
N ALA A 155 -5.14 0.21 25.72
CA ALA A 155 -4.60 -0.54 26.85
C ALA A 155 -3.10 -0.80 26.75
N TRP A 156 -2.43 -0.43 25.65
CA TRP A 156 -0.97 -0.57 25.52
C TRP A 156 -0.23 0.35 26.49
N ASP A 157 0.66 -0.23 27.30
CA ASP A 157 1.43 0.47 28.32
C ASP A 157 2.64 1.26 27.78
N LEU A 158 2.79 1.32 26.46
CA LEU A 158 3.87 1.99 25.73
C LEU A 158 5.25 1.34 25.90
N THR A 159 5.31 0.09 26.38
CA THR A 159 6.54 -0.70 26.42
C THR A 159 6.66 -1.62 25.20
N ASP A 160 7.90 -1.85 24.76
CA ASP A 160 8.18 -2.76 23.64
C ASP A 160 7.72 -4.20 23.92
N PRO A 161 7.91 -4.78 25.14
CA PRO A 161 7.39 -6.11 25.45
C PRO A 161 5.87 -6.24 25.37
N ASP A 162 5.10 -5.27 25.88
CA ASP A 162 3.63 -5.28 25.77
C ASP A 162 3.19 -5.08 24.31
N GLY A 163 3.87 -4.18 23.59
CA GLY A 163 3.63 -3.94 22.16
C GLY A 163 3.84 -5.22 21.34
N GLU A 164 4.93 -5.95 21.60
CA GLU A 164 5.23 -7.23 20.97
C GLU A 164 4.13 -8.27 21.25
N VAL A 165 3.71 -8.44 22.50
CA VAL A 165 2.63 -9.37 22.88
C VAL A 165 1.32 -9.04 22.15
N ARG A 166 0.93 -7.77 22.10
CA ARG A 166 -0.30 -7.33 21.43
C ARG A 166 -0.25 -7.51 19.93
N ASN A 167 0.87 -7.13 19.31
CA ASN A 167 1.09 -7.28 17.88
C ASN A 167 1.05 -8.76 17.48
N ARG A 168 1.71 -9.65 18.25
CA ARG A 168 1.67 -11.11 18.03
C ARG A 168 0.25 -11.64 18.10
N ALA A 169 -0.53 -11.23 19.10
CA ALA A 169 -1.93 -11.63 19.22
C ALA A 169 -2.77 -11.21 17.99
N LEU A 170 -2.58 -9.99 17.49
CA LEU A 170 -3.24 -9.53 16.25
C LEU A 170 -2.82 -10.37 15.05
N ILE A 171 -1.51 -10.61 14.89
CA ILE A 171 -0.96 -11.43 13.80
C ILE A 171 -1.56 -12.83 13.83
N ASP A 172 -1.49 -13.52 14.97
CA ASP A 172 -2.00 -14.88 15.13
C ASP A 172 -3.51 -14.95 14.82
N ALA A 173 -4.28 -13.97 15.28
CA ALA A 173 -5.70 -13.86 15.02
C ALA A 173 -6.00 -13.63 13.52
N PHE A 174 -5.23 -12.76 12.86
CA PHE A 174 -5.34 -12.50 11.43
C PHE A 174 -4.97 -13.73 10.59
N VAL A 175 -3.84 -14.37 10.87
CA VAL A 175 -3.37 -15.58 10.16
C VAL A 175 -4.38 -16.72 10.32
N LYS A 176 -4.98 -16.87 11.50
CA LYS A 176 -6.05 -17.86 11.74
C LYS A 176 -7.31 -17.56 10.92
N LYS A 177 -7.68 -16.28 10.76
CA LYS A 177 -8.87 -15.86 10.02
C LYS A 177 -8.68 -15.92 8.50
N HIS A 178 -7.48 -15.58 8.02
CA HIS A 178 -7.12 -15.50 6.61
C HIS A 178 -5.93 -16.41 6.32
N PRO A 179 -6.05 -17.75 6.41
CA PRO A 179 -4.91 -18.65 6.21
C PRO A 179 -4.27 -18.51 4.81
N ASP A 180 -5.03 -18.04 3.84
CA ASP A 180 -4.63 -17.76 2.46
C ASP A 180 -3.74 -16.52 2.28
N TRP A 181 -3.57 -15.68 3.31
CA TRP A 181 -2.80 -14.43 3.22
C TRP A 181 -1.39 -14.63 2.64
N SER A 182 -0.74 -15.72 3.05
CA SER A 182 0.63 -16.07 2.69
C SER A 182 0.82 -16.42 1.22
N GLU A 183 -0.26 -16.66 0.47
CA GLU A 183 -0.16 -16.88 -0.99
C GLU A 183 0.21 -15.62 -1.77
N SER A 184 -0.07 -14.44 -1.21
CA SER A 184 0.21 -13.15 -1.85
C SER A 184 1.29 -12.36 -1.14
N PHE A 185 1.45 -12.56 0.17
CA PHE A 185 2.33 -11.77 1.01
C PHE A 185 3.36 -12.66 1.70
N GLY A 186 4.65 -12.36 1.50
CA GLY A 186 5.75 -13.09 2.12
C GLY A 186 5.93 -12.77 3.61
N PHE A 187 5.41 -11.64 4.07
CA PHE A 187 5.47 -11.23 5.47
C PHE A 187 4.29 -10.35 5.87
N LEU A 188 3.99 -10.35 7.17
CA LEU A 188 2.97 -9.56 7.82
C LEU A 188 3.62 -8.73 8.93
N VAL A 189 3.27 -7.45 9.01
CA VAL A 189 3.69 -6.56 10.09
C VAL A 189 2.46 -6.05 10.81
N ALA A 190 2.37 -6.30 12.11
CA ALA A 190 1.48 -5.54 12.98
C ALA A 190 2.27 -4.40 13.60
N ARG A 191 1.72 -3.18 13.53
CA ARG A 191 2.30 -2.00 14.16
C ARG A 191 1.26 -1.32 15.04
N ILE A 192 1.47 -1.40 16.35
CA ILE A 192 0.71 -0.64 17.32
C ILE A 192 1.24 0.79 17.42
N LEU A 193 0.38 1.78 17.22
CA LEU A 193 0.74 3.20 17.18
C LEU A 193 0.63 3.85 18.56
N ARG A 194 1.60 4.72 18.89
CA ARG A 194 1.57 5.53 20.11
C ARG A 194 0.39 6.52 20.05
N PRO A 195 -0.28 6.81 21.17
CA PRO A 195 -1.40 7.76 21.20
C PRO A 195 -1.03 9.11 20.57
N GLY A 196 -1.82 9.57 19.60
CA GLY A 196 -1.58 10.85 18.92
C GLY A 196 -0.42 10.87 17.92
N GLU A 197 0.32 9.77 17.77
CA GLU A 197 1.47 9.68 16.87
C GLU A 197 1.25 8.68 15.72
N ASN A 198 2.09 8.80 14.69
CA ASN A 198 2.21 7.85 13.58
C ASN A 198 3.39 6.88 13.74
N MET A 199 4.10 6.98 14.87
CA MET A 199 5.17 6.06 15.26
C MET A 199 4.64 5.03 16.26
N GLY A 200 5.36 3.92 16.42
CA GLY A 200 4.88 2.80 17.20
C GLY A 200 5.84 1.63 17.24
N TRP A 201 5.42 0.54 17.90
CA TRP A 201 6.16 -0.71 17.94
C TRP A 201 5.66 -1.66 16.83
N GLY A 202 6.59 -2.24 16.07
CA GLY A 202 6.27 -3.13 14.95
C GLY A 202 6.80 -4.55 15.17
N THR A 203 5.96 -5.55 14.95
CA THR A 203 6.33 -6.96 14.98
C THR A 203 6.17 -7.57 13.59
N VAL A 204 7.18 -8.31 13.15
CA VAL A 204 7.19 -8.96 11.83
C VAL A 204 6.97 -10.46 11.98
N PHE A 205 6.08 -10.99 11.15
CA PHE A 205 5.83 -12.41 10.95
C PHE A 205 6.14 -12.78 9.50
N ASP A 206 7.17 -13.59 9.29
CA ASP A 206 7.52 -14.16 7.99
C ASP A 206 6.62 -15.37 7.70
N ALA A 207 6.09 -15.46 6.48
CA ALA A 207 5.16 -16.53 6.10
C ALA A 207 5.79 -17.94 6.20
N LYS A 208 7.12 -18.06 6.10
CA LYS A 208 7.86 -19.33 6.15
C LYS A 208 8.54 -19.55 7.50
N ALA A 209 9.13 -18.51 8.08
CA ALA A 209 9.91 -18.59 9.32
C ALA A 209 9.11 -18.27 10.59
N GLY A 210 7.89 -17.74 10.46
CA GLY A 210 7.06 -17.28 11.57
C GLY A 210 7.57 -15.96 12.16
N PHE A 211 7.35 -15.74 13.45
CA PHE A 211 7.85 -14.53 14.11
C PHE A 211 9.38 -14.46 14.06
N ALA A 212 9.91 -13.31 13.65
CA ALA A 212 11.35 -13.07 13.70
C ALA A 212 11.87 -13.35 15.12
N GLN A 213 12.93 -14.15 15.23
CA GLN A 213 13.60 -14.34 16.52
C GLN A 213 14.33 -13.05 16.89
N GLY A 214 13.84 -12.38 17.93
CA GLY A 214 14.44 -11.26 18.65
C GLY A 214 15.54 -10.49 17.92
N VAL A 215 15.17 -9.50 17.13
CA VAL A 215 16.04 -8.35 16.88
C VAL A 215 15.42 -7.19 17.64
N THR A 216 15.99 -6.86 18.79
CA THR A 216 15.78 -5.57 19.43
C THR A 216 16.28 -4.52 18.44
N SER A 217 15.38 -3.92 17.65
CA SER A 217 15.74 -2.76 16.85
C SER A 217 15.95 -1.62 17.82
N ASP A 218 17.22 -1.30 18.11
CA ASP A 218 17.55 -0.01 18.70
C ASP A 218 16.86 1.07 17.87
N ALA A 219 16.12 1.92 18.56
CA ALA A 219 15.51 3.12 18.02
C ALA A 219 16.62 4.03 17.44
N SER A 220 16.97 3.81 16.19
CA SER A 220 17.71 4.77 15.39
C SER A 220 17.12 4.76 13.99
N SER A 221 16.17 5.68 13.78
CA SER A 221 15.91 6.25 12.48
C SER A 221 17.25 6.53 11.78
N PRO A 222 17.44 6.14 10.50
CA PRO A 222 18.52 6.72 9.74
C PRO A 222 18.24 8.23 9.63
N THR A 223 19.01 9.02 10.35
CA THR A 223 19.13 10.46 10.14
C THR A 223 19.57 10.67 8.70
N VAL A 224 18.65 11.07 7.83
CA VAL A 224 18.99 11.68 6.55
C VAL A 224 19.39 13.11 6.88
N THR A 225 20.69 13.32 7.04
CA THR A 225 21.27 14.67 7.05
C THR A 225 21.13 15.27 5.65
N PRO A 226 20.72 16.55 5.52
CA PRO A 226 20.47 17.20 4.23
C PRO A 226 21.68 17.24 3.30
#